data_AF-A0A5C5X7W1-F1
#
_entry.id   AF-A0A5C5X7W1-F1
#
_cell.length_a   1.000
_cell.length_b   1.000
_cell.length_c   1.000
_cell.angle_alpha   90.00
_cell.angle_beta   90.00
_cell.angle_gamma   90.00
#
_symmetry.space_group_name_H-M   'P 1'
#
loop_
_entity.id
_entity.type
_entity.pdbx_description
1 polymer ?
#
loop_
_entity_poly.entity_id
_entity_poly.type
_entity_poly.pdbx_seq_one_letter_code
_entity_poly.pdbx_strand_id
1 'polypeptide(L)'
;MPMTTPSPSSAPSSMEPVVRSRVLPRISFRTLMIGTVVAAVIAAIARAAGDGATFAKAVTVAIALLGLFFLLAAGAFLLAWLTARLAIGRFDNTREGNPFAKDQLPPQLLKPREQEL
;
A
#
# COMPACT_ATOMS: atom_id res chain seq x y z
N MET A 1 -34.65 67.47 22.42
CA MET A 1 -34.11 66.23 21.83
C MET A 1 -34.27 65.10 22.84
N PRO A 2 -35.11 64.11 22.52
CA PRO A 2 -34.75 62.72 22.77
C PRO A 2 -34.88 61.88 21.48
N MET A 3 -33.86 61.08 21.21
CA MET A 3 -33.69 60.25 20.03
C MET A 3 -34.42 58.91 20.27
N THR A 4 -35.55 58.69 19.61
CA THR A 4 -36.24 57.39 19.63
C THR A 4 -35.52 56.42 18.71
N THR A 5 -35.02 55.33 19.27
CA THR A 5 -34.36 54.22 18.57
C THR A 5 -35.34 53.52 17.62
N PRO A 6 -34.95 53.21 16.36
CA PRO A 6 -35.78 52.38 15.49
C PRO A 6 -35.78 50.91 15.99
N SER A 7 -36.96 50.30 16.03
CA SER A 7 -37.15 48.87 16.30
C SER A 7 -36.42 47.99 15.27
N PRO A 8 -35.91 46.80 15.63
CA PRO A 8 -35.36 45.86 14.67
C PRO A 8 -36.47 45.32 13.78
N SER A 9 -36.47 45.74 12.51
CA SER A 9 -37.34 45.17 11.48
C SER A 9 -36.97 43.71 11.25
N SER A 10 -37.87 42.81 11.64
CA SER A 10 -37.82 41.37 11.36
C SER A 10 -38.19 41.13 9.89
N ALA A 11 -37.23 41.35 8.99
CA ALA A 11 -37.37 40.93 7.61
C ALA A 11 -37.43 39.38 7.55
N PRO A 12 -38.39 38.77 6.84
CA PRO A 12 -38.42 37.33 6.64
C PRO A 12 -37.20 36.92 5.83
N SER A 13 -36.42 35.98 6.38
CA SER A 13 -35.33 35.31 5.65
C SER A 13 -35.93 34.60 4.44
N SER A 14 -35.77 35.20 3.27
CA SER A 14 -36.08 34.64 1.96
C SER A 14 -35.05 33.55 1.61
N MET A 15 -35.01 32.49 2.42
CA MET A 15 -34.36 31.23 2.09
C MET A 15 -35.20 30.53 1.03
N GLU A 16 -35.00 30.92 -0.22
CA GLU A 16 -35.54 30.22 -1.37
C GLU A 16 -34.89 28.82 -1.43
N PRO A 17 -35.68 27.73 -1.39
CA PRO A 17 -35.10 26.39 -1.40
C PRO A 17 -34.43 26.16 -2.75
N VAL A 18 -33.16 25.76 -2.74
CA VAL A 18 -32.44 25.34 -3.95
C VAL A 18 -33.14 24.10 -4.51
N VAL A 19 -34.10 24.31 -5.40
CA VAL A 19 -34.78 23.25 -6.12
C VAL A 19 -33.74 22.61 -7.04
N ARG A 20 -33.21 21.45 -6.64
CA ARG A 20 -32.34 20.65 -7.50
C ARG A 20 -33.14 20.21 -8.73
N SER A 21 -32.96 20.95 -9.83
CA SER A 21 -33.42 20.56 -11.16
C SER A 21 -33.00 19.11 -11.43
N ARG A 22 -33.99 18.22 -11.60
CA ARG A 22 -33.78 16.80 -11.94
C ARG A 22 -33.69 16.58 -13.45
N VAL A 23 -33.66 17.65 -14.24
CA VAL A 23 -33.73 17.62 -15.72
C VAL A 23 -32.34 17.75 -16.36
N LEU A 24 -31.30 18.05 -15.57
CA LEU A 24 -29.92 18.13 -16.07
C LEU A 24 -29.25 16.75 -16.08
N PRO A 25 -28.50 16.38 -17.15
CA PRO A 25 -27.77 15.12 -17.24
C PRO A 25 -26.90 14.91 -15.99
N ARG A 26 -27.15 13.83 -15.25
CA ARG A 26 -26.40 13.47 -14.03
C ARG A 26 -25.00 12.93 -14.30
N ILE A 27 -24.51 13.09 -15.53
CA ILE A 27 -23.15 12.68 -15.87
C ILE A 27 -22.24 13.76 -15.31
N SER A 28 -21.69 13.47 -14.13
CA SER A 28 -20.73 14.37 -13.51
C SER A 28 -19.56 14.60 -14.47
N PHE A 29 -19.00 15.80 -14.46
CA PHE A 29 -17.79 16.12 -15.22
C PHE A 29 -16.66 15.09 -14.98
N ARG A 30 -16.60 14.56 -13.75
CA ARG A 30 -15.69 13.48 -13.36
C ARG A 30 -15.94 12.18 -14.13
N THR A 31 -17.19 11.79 -14.34
CA THR A 31 -17.55 10.61 -15.14
C THR A 31 -17.15 10.79 -16.59
N LEU A 32 -17.36 11.99 -17.15
CA LEU A 32 -16.95 12.31 -18.51
C LEU A 32 -15.41 12.27 -18.64
N MET A 33 -14.69 12.87 -17.71
CA MET A 33 -13.23 12.84 -17.65
C MET A 33 -12.69 11.41 -17.57
N ILE A 34 -13.27 10.55 -16.73
CA ILE A 34 -12.89 9.13 -16.64
C ILE A 34 -13.15 8.43 -17.99
N GLY A 35 -14.32 8.66 -18.60
CA GLY A 35 -14.64 8.11 -19.91
C GLY A 35 -13.63 8.50 -20.99
N THR A 36 -13.24 9.78 -21.03
CA THR A 36 -12.24 10.29 -21.97
C THR A 36 -10.87 9.69 -21.73
N VAL A 37 -10.43 9.54 -20.47
CA VAL A 37 -9.15 8.91 -20.13
C VAL A 37 -9.13 7.46 -20.59
N VAL A 38 -10.20 6.70 -20.30
CA VAL A 38 -10.32 5.30 -20.73
C VAL A 38 -10.29 5.18 -22.26
N ALA A 39 -11.05 6.03 -22.96
CA ALA A 39 -11.03 6.07 -24.42
C ALA A 39 -9.66 6.42 -25.00
N ALA A 40 -8.95 7.38 -24.38
CA ALA A 40 -7.60 7.77 -24.78
C ALA A 40 -6.58 6.64 -24.60
N VAL A 41 -6.67 5.88 -23.50
CA VAL A 41 -5.81 4.70 -23.27
C VAL A 41 -6.07 3.63 -24.31
N ILE A 42 -7.34 3.30 -24.59
CA ILE A 42 -7.70 2.31 -25.61
C ILE A 42 -7.21 2.76 -26.99
N ALA A 43 -7.39 4.04 -27.34
CA ALA A 43 -6.90 4.59 -28.60
C ALA A 43 -5.37 4.58 -28.70
N ALA A 44 -4.66 4.86 -27.62
CA ALA A 44 -3.20 4.78 -27.55
C ALA A 44 -2.71 3.34 -27.77
N ILE A 45 -3.37 2.35 -27.16
CA ILE A 45 -3.07 0.92 -27.36
C ILE A 45 -3.36 0.50 -28.80
N ALA A 46 -4.50 0.87 -29.36
CA ALA A 46 -4.86 0.57 -30.75
C ALA A 46 -3.87 1.21 -31.75
N ARG A 47 -3.42 2.44 -31.48
CA ARG A 47 -2.40 3.13 -32.28
C ARG A 47 -1.03 2.47 -32.15
N ALA A 48 -0.66 2.05 -30.94
CA ALA A 48 0.58 1.31 -30.69
C ALA A 48 0.56 -0.09 -31.36
N ALA A 49 -0.62 -0.69 -31.51
CA ALA A 49 -0.82 -1.92 -32.27
C ALA A 49 -0.70 -1.70 -33.79
N GLY A 50 -1.14 -0.53 -34.30
CA GLY A 50 -0.91 -0.11 -35.68
C GLY A 50 0.57 0.12 -36.03
N ASP A 51 1.38 0.51 -35.05
CA ASP A 51 2.84 0.66 -35.11
C ASP A 51 3.60 -0.60 -34.61
N GLY A 52 2.96 -1.77 -34.72
CA GLY A 52 3.16 -2.98 -33.90
C GLY A 52 4.60 -3.44 -33.64
N ALA A 53 5.58 -3.04 -34.46
CA ALA A 53 6.99 -3.27 -34.20
C ALA A 53 7.53 -2.53 -32.95
N THR A 54 7.07 -1.31 -32.66
CA THR A 54 7.59 -0.52 -31.53
C THR A 54 7.01 -0.97 -30.19
N PHE A 55 5.70 -1.25 -30.16
CA PHE A 55 5.04 -1.76 -28.95
C PHE A 55 5.51 -3.17 -28.59
N ALA A 56 5.61 -4.07 -29.58
CA ALA A 56 6.13 -5.42 -29.34
C ALA A 56 7.56 -5.40 -28.80
N LYS A 57 8.42 -4.50 -29.31
CA LYS A 57 9.79 -4.31 -28.79
C LYS A 57 9.78 -3.82 -27.34
N ALA A 58 8.98 -2.80 -27.01
CA ALA A 58 8.89 -2.27 -25.65
C ALA A 58 8.40 -3.33 -24.65
N VAL A 59 7.36 -4.09 -25.01
CA VAL A 59 6.83 -5.18 -24.18
C VAL A 59 7.86 -6.29 -24.00
N THR A 60 8.55 -6.69 -25.07
CA THR A 60 9.60 -7.72 -25.01
C THR A 60 10.74 -7.30 -24.09
N VAL A 61 11.20 -6.04 -24.19
CA VAL A 61 12.25 -5.50 -23.32
C VAL A 61 11.79 -5.43 -21.87
N ALA A 62 10.55 -5.00 -21.62
CA ALA A 62 9.99 -4.95 -20.26
C ALA A 62 9.92 -6.35 -19.62
N ILE A 63 9.43 -7.35 -20.34
CA ILE A 63 9.38 -8.75 -19.87
C ILE A 63 10.80 -9.30 -19.64
N ALA A 64 11.74 -9.02 -20.55
CA ALA A 64 13.13 -9.46 -20.42
C ALA A 64 13.82 -8.84 -19.21
N LEU A 65 13.65 -7.53 -18.98
CA LEU A 65 14.22 -6.84 -17.81
C LEU A 65 13.59 -7.35 -16.51
N LEU A 66 12.27 -7.57 -16.49
CA LEU A 66 11.59 -8.13 -15.32
C LEU A 66 12.11 -9.54 -15.01
N GLY A 67 12.24 -10.39 -16.03
CA GLY A 67 12.82 -11.73 -15.89
C GLY A 67 14.27 -11.69 -15.39
N LEU A 68 15.09 -10.81 -15.96
CA LEU A 68 16.48 -10.62 -15.53
C LEU A 68 16.57 -10.16 -14.07
N PHE A 69 15.71 -9.23 -13.64
CA PHE A 69 15.65 -8.78 -12.26
C PHE A 69 15.37 -9.93 -11.30
N PHE A 70 14.35 -10.75 -11.58
CA PHE A 70 14.04 -11.92 -10.75
C PHE A 70 15.18 -12.95 -10.77
N LEU A 71 15.84 -13.15 -11.91
CA LEU A 71 16.99 -14.04 -12.01
C LEU A 71 18.14 -13.58 -11.12
N LEU A 72 18.47 -12.28 -11.14
CA LEU A 72 19.51 -11.69 -10.30
C LEU A 72 19.14 -11.77 -8.81
N ALA A 73 17.88 -11.47 -8.47
CA ALA A 73 17.38 -11.58 -7.11
C ALA A 73 17.44 -13.03 -6.59
N ALA A 74 17.04 -14.00 -7.41
CA ALA A 74 17.14 -15.42 -7.08
C ALA A 74 18.60 -15.87 -6.92
N GLY A 75 19.50 -15.40 -7.78
CA GLY A 75 20.94 -15.66 -7.66
C GLY A 75 21.51 -15.10 -6.35
N ALA A 76 21.20 -13.84 -6.03
CA ALA A 76 21.62 -13.21 -4.78
C ALA A 76 21.06 -13.94 -3.55
N PHE A 77 19.79 -14.36 -3.61
CA PHE A 77 19.16 -15.16 -2.56
C PHE A 77 19.85 -16.52 -2.38
N LEU A 78 20.14 -17.24 -3.47
CA LEU A 78 20.83 -18.53 -3.41
C LEU A 78 22.25 -18.40 -2.86
N LEU A 79 22.97 -17.33 -3.24
CA LEU A 79 24.27 -16.99 -2.67
C LEU A 79 24.16 -16.74 -1.16
N ALA A 80 23.21 -15.90 -0.73
CA ALA A 80 22.97 -15.64 0.68
C ALA A 80 22.55 -16.89 1.46
N TRP A 81 21.75 -17.76 0.84
CA TRP A 81 21.33 -19.03 1.43
C TRP A 81 22.50 -20.00 1.56
N LEU A 82 23.36 -20.10 0.54
CA LEU A 82 24.54 -20.94 0.57
C LEU A 82 25.54 -20.44 1.62
N THR A 83 25.79 -19.13 1.68
CA THR A 83 26.66 -18.55 2.72
C THR A 83 26.08 -18.76 4.10
N ALA A 84 24.77 -18.58 4.30
CA ALA A 84 24.12 -18.93 5.56
C ALA A 84 24.32 -20.40 5.90
N ARG A 85 24.14 -21.31 4.94
CA ARG A 85 24.32 -22.76 5.16
C ARG A 85 25.76 -23.16 5.49
N LEU A 86 26.75 -22.44 4.95
CA LEU A 86 28.17 -22.72 5.19
C LEU A 86 28.70 -22.03 6.45
N ALA A 87 28.28 -20.79 6.72
CA ALA A 87 28.75 -19.98 7.85
C ALA A 87 28.01 -20.33 9.15
N ILE A 88 26.71 -20.59 9.06
CA ILE A 88 25.90 -21.09 10.16
C ILE A 88 26.06 -22.61 10.12
N GLY A 89 27.10 -23.12 10.76
CA GLY A 89 27.22 -24.54 11.06
C GLY A 89 25.95 -25.07 11.75
N ARG A 90 25.77 -26.40 11.81
CA ARG A 90 24.66 -27.00 12.57
C ARG A 90 24.58 -26.31 13.93
N PHE A 91 23.47 -25.63 14.22
CA PHE A 91 23.25 -24.98 15.50
C PHE A 91 23.44 -26.01 16.61
N ASP A 92 24.61 -25.96 17.25
CA ASP A 92 24.92 -26.84 18.34
C ASP A 92 24.28 -26.27 19.60
N ASN A 93 23.04 -26.71 19.86
CA ASN A 93 22.28 -26.30 21.03
C ASN A 93 22.92 -26.79 22.35
N THR A 94 23.99 -27.56 22.30
CA THR A 94 24.75 -28.01 23.49
C THR A 94 25.84 -27.03 23.92
N ARG A 95 26.05 -25.94 23.18
CA ARG A 95 27.09 -24.95 23.47
C ARG A 95 26.86 -24.23 24.80
N GLU A 96 27.93 -24.17 25.61
CA GLU A 96 27.96 -23.52 26.91
C GLU A 96 27.56 -22.03 26.79
N GLY A 97 26.51 -21.61 27.53
CA GLY A 97 25.90 -20.29 27.44
C GLY A 97 24.61 -20.19 26.62
N ASN A 98 24.11 -21.31 26.06
CA ASN A 98 22.78 -21.37 25.45
C ASN A 98 21.67 -21.43 26.52
N PRO A 99 20.83 -20.39 26.69
CA PRO A 99 19.75 -20.37 27.69
C PRO A 99 18.60 -21.35 27.39
N PHE A 100 18.65 -22.04 26.25
CA PHE A 100 17.68 -23.05 25.81
C PHE A 100 18.34 -24.42 25.54
N ALA A 101 19.56 -24.65 26.07
CA ALA A 101 20.17 -25.98 25.98
C ALA A 101 19.26 -27.01 26.67
N LYS A 102 19.02 -28.15 26.02
CA LYS A 102 18.12 -29.21 26.55
C LYS A 102 18.51 -29.70 27.94
N ASP A 103 19.81 -29.61 28.26
CA ASP A 103 20.39 -30.11 29.51
C ASP A 103 20.59 -29.01 30.56
N GLN A 104 20.26 -27.75 30.26
CA GLN A 104 20.26 -26.66 31.24
C GLN A 104 18.83 -26.21 31.52
N LEU A 105 18.44 -26.28 32.79
CA LEU A 105 17.26 -25.57 33.27
C LEU A 105 17.49 -24.07 33.08
N PRO A 106 16.52 -23.32 32.54
CA PRO A 106 16.64 -21.88 32.41
C PRO A 106 16.94 -21.28 33.79
N PRO A 107 17.82 -20.27 33.86
CA PRO A 107 18.24 -19.69 35.13
C PRO A 107 17.01 -19.26 35.92
N GLN A 108 16.82 -19.88 37.09
CA GLN A 108 15.64 -19.66 37.89
C GLN A 108 15.70 -18.25 38.49
N LEU A 109 14.92 -17.32 37.92
CA LEU A 109 14.86 -15.92 38.34
C LEU A 109 14.29 -15.74 39.77
N LEU A 110 13.60 -16.76 40.28
CA LEU A 110 12.89 -16.73 41.56
C LEU A 110 13.45 -17.82 42.49
N LYS A 111 13.94 -17.42 43.66
CA LYS A 111 14.37 -18.36 44.70
C LYS A 111 13.14 -19.22 45.13
N PRO A 112 13.27 -20.55 45.25
CA PRO A 112 12.18 -21.39 45.73
C PRO A 112 11.63 -20.86 47.06
N ARG A 113 10.30 -20.73 47.16
CA ARG A 113 9.65 -20.29 48.39
C ARG A 113 9.71 -21.46 49.38
N GLU A 114 10.41 -21.28 50.49
CA GLU A 114 10.44 -22.28 51.56
C GLU A 114 9.00 -22.50 52.06
N GLN A 115 8.58 -23.76 52.15
CA GLN A 115 7.35 -24.11 52.85
C GLN A 115 7.67 -24.02 54.34
N GLU A 116 7.13 -23.01 55.02
CA GLU A 116 7.12 -22.97 56.48
C GLU A 116 6.37 -24.22 56.97
N LEU A 117 7.12 -25.14 57.60
CA LEU A 117 6.63 -26.32 58.31
C LEU A 117 6.67 -26.03 59.81
#